data_AF-A0AA38VE39-F1
#
_entry.id   AF-A0AA38VE39-F1
#
_cell.length_a   1.000
_cell.length_b   1.000
_cell.length_c   1.000
_cell.angle_alpha   90.00
_cell.angle_beta   90.00
_cell.angle_gamma   90.00
#
_symmetry.space_group_name_H-M   'P 1'
#
loop_
_entity.id
_entity.type
_entity.pdbx_description
1 polymer ?
#
loop_
_entity_poly.entity_id
_entity_poly.type
_entity_poly.pdbx_seq_one_letter_code
_entity_poly.pdbx_strand_id
1 'polypeptide(L)'
;MLVDRYLGGGRLDPFQAYPQVRWELFVPSLVDHYIVHMAVDIPELDQKDGLGLLRNKWFPLAVSEPATFQIVLLLSASNFAVVSSSAAASIRPHLVQMKCDAIHAVNEAFALEHRRLSDAVIGAVAKMASFEAMYGNVETYKVHMAGLQKMVAMRGGLAALGLGGLLRRIVVWIDLNSSLLLGTPRFFPGATFSDHDKTGDRSPDEETLLEGNLERFIAI
;
A
#
# COMPACT_ATOMS: atom_id res chain seq x y z
N MET A 1 14.42 40.87 8.58
CA MET A 1 15.30 39.86 7.95
C MET A 1 14.64 38.50 8.20
N LEU A 2 13.84 38.03 7.25
CA LEU A 2 13.21 36.71 7.33
C LEU A 2 14.28 35.66 7.07
N VAL A 3 14.46 34.73 8.01
CA VAL A 3 15.32 33.57 7.80
C VAL A 3 14.53 32.55 7.00
N ASP A 4 14.95 32.34 5.76
CA ASP A 4 14.48 31.29 4.88
C ASP A 4 14.78 29.91 5.50
N ARG A 5 13.73 29.17 5.86
CA ARG A 5 13.81 27.78 6.32
C ARG A 5 13.64 26.81 5.14
N TYR A 6 14.50 26.92 4.13
CA TYR A 6 14.49 26.05 2.94
C TYR A 6 15.42 24.82 3.04
N LEU A 7 15.66 24.29 4.25
CA LEU A 7 16.41 23.04 4.41
C LEU A 7 15.67 22.14 5.39
N GLY A 8 14.80 21.27 4.86
CA GLY A 8 14.05 20.28 5.63
C GLY A 8 14.05 18.92 4.94
N GLY A 9 14.95 18.03 5.36
CA GLY A 9 14.85 16.55 5.35
C GLY A 9 14.13 15.82 4.20
N GLY A 10 14.23 16.25 2.94
CA GLY A 10 13.50 15.61 1.82
C GLY A 10 11.99 15.94 1.79
N ARG A 11 11.56 16.97 2.52
CA ARG A 11 10.15 17.40 2.67
C ARG A 11 9.59 18.16 1.47
N LEU A 12 10.48 18.57 0.58
CA LEU A 12 10.19 19.03 -0.78
C LEU A 12 11.07 18.16 -1.67
N ASP A 13 10.56 17.79 -2.84
CA ASP A 13 11.36 17.20 -3.90
C ASP A 13 11.87 18.37 -4.77
N PRO A 14 13.01 19.00 -4.42
CA PRO A 14 13.51 20.17 -5.14
C PRO A 14 13.92 19.85 -6.58
N PHE A 15 13.98 18.55 -6.95
CA PHE A 15 14.43 18.08 -8.24
C PHE A 15 13.31 17.51 -9.10
N GLN A 16 12.06 17.44 -8.61
CA GLN A 16 10.95 16.76 -9.30
C GLN A 16 11.30 15.31 -9.71
N ALA A 17 12.04 14.61 -8.84
CA ALA A 17 12.42 13.21 -9.01
C ALA A 17 11.25 12.22 -8.87
N TYR A 18 10.05 12.65 -8.46
CA TYR A 18 8.89 11.77 -8.51
C TYR A 18 8.62 11.24 -9.93
N PRO A 19 8.18 9.97 -10.07
CA PRO A 19 7.80 9.41 -11.38
C PRO A 19 6.74 10.26 -12.07
N GLN A 20 6.49 10.07 -13.38
CA GLN A 20 5.66 10.92 -14.27
C GLN A 20 4.18 11.08 -13.87
N VAL A 21 3.91 11.52 -12.64
CA VAL A 21 2.64 12.01 -12.15
C VAL A 21 2.58 13.46 -12.57
N ARG A 22 1.44 13.88 -13.14
CA ARG A 22 1.18 15.30 -13.39
C ARG A 22 1.38 16.03 -12.06
N TRP A 23 2.41 16.89 -12.01
CA TRP A 23 2.75 17.59 -10.77
C TRP A 23 1.63 18.53 -10.39
N GLU A 24 0.87 18.14 -9.36
CA GLU A 24 -0.17 18.96 -8.77
C GLU A 24 0.32 19.52 -7.43
N LEU A 25 -0.11 20.74 -7.08
CA LEU A 25 0.36 21.46 -5.88
C LEU A 25 0.09 20.70 -4.56
N PHE A 26 -0.83 19.74 -4.57
CA PHE A 26 -1.17 18.94 -3.41
C PHE A 26 -0.24 17.74 -3.17
N VAL A 27 0.58 17.32 -4.15
CA VAL A 27 1.40 16.10 -4.06
C VAL A 27 2.33 16.08 -2.84
N PRO A 28 3.11 17.14 -2.54
CA PRO A 28 3.98 17.12 -1.36
C PRO A 28 3.22 16.96 -0.03
N SER A 29 2.04 17.60 0.09
CA SER A 29 1.20 17.48 1.28
C SER A 29 0.64 16.06 1.45
N LEU A 30 0.31 15.38 0.35
CA LEU A 30 -0.12 13.99 0.40
C LEU A 30 1.04 13.06 0.75
N VAL A 31 2.25 13.30 0.24
CA VAL A 31 3.42 12.49 0.64
C VAL A 31 3.71 12.66 2.13
N ASP A 32 3.72 13.89 2.65
CA ASP A 32 3.92 14.15 4.09
C ASP A 32 2.81 13.47 4.91
N HIS A 33 1.55 13.58 4.48
CA HIS A 33 0.42 12.90 5.13
C HIS A 33 0.60 11.38 5.16
N TYR A 34 0.98 10.77 4.03
CA TYR A 34 1.26 9.34 3.97
C TYR A 34 2.37 8.93 4.94
N ILE A 35 3.51 9.61 4.93
CA ILE A 35 4.67 9.23 5.75
C ILE A 35 4.41 9.42 7.25
N VAL A 36 3.73 10.50 7.62
CA VAL A 36 3.49 10.86 9.02
C VAL A 36 2.33 10.05 9.61
N HIS A 37 1.22 9.96 8.89
CA HIS A 37 -0.04 9.45 9.44
C HIS A 37 -0.41 8.05 8.98
N MET A 38 0.11 7.60 7.83
CA MET A 38 -0.26 6.29 7.29
C MET A 38 0.86 5.27 7.43
N ALA A 39 2.10 5.55 7.03
CA ALA A 39 3.21 4.60 7.07
C ALA A 39 3.74 4.32 8.49
N VAL A 40 2.87 4.09 9.47
CA VAL A 40 3.18 3.87 10.88
C VAL A 40 3.77 2.49 11.15
N ASP A 41 4.30 2.31 12.36
CA ASP A 41 4.84 1.03 12.76
C ASP A 41 3.69 0.06 13.06
N ILE A 42 3.70 -1.10 12.42
CA ILE A 42 2.68 -2.15 12.53
C ILE A 42 3.43 -3.43 12.92
N PRO A 43 3.29 -3.93 14.16
CA PRO A 43 4.05 -5.08 14.66
C PRO A 43 4.04 -6.31 13.73
N GLU A 44 2.90 -6.56 13.08
CA GLU A 44 2.69 -7.66 12.16
C GLU A 44 3.45 -7.49 10.84
N LEU A 45 3.71 -6.25 10.43
CA LEU A 45 4.54 -5.93 9.26
C LEU A 45 6.03 -5.77 9.59
N ASP A 46 6.33 -5.12 10.71
CA ASP A 46 7.68 -4.75 11.14
C ASP A 46 8.43 -5.93 11.74
N GLN A 47 7.70 -6.83 12.40
CA GLN A 47 8.25 -7.91 13.23
C GLN A 47 9.23 -7.37 14.29
N LYS A 48 9.85 -8.28 15.06
CA LYS A 48 10.63 -7.94 16.27
C LYS A 48 11.81 -6.99 16.01
N ASP A 49 12.40 -7.04 14.81
CA ASP A 49 13.68 -6.37 14.50
C ASP A 49 13.57 -5.29 13.41
N GLY A 50 12.37 -5.02 12.86
CA GLY A 50 12.21 -4.17 11.68
C GLY A 50 11.32 -2.96 11.95
N LEU A 51 11.71 -2.00 12.79
CA LEU A 51 10.88 -0.80 12.96
C LEU A 51 10.83 0.06 11.69
N GLY A 52 9.63 0.58 11.36
CA GLY A 52 9.41 1.54 10.29
C GLY A 52 9.57 0.99 8.87
N LEU A 53 9.28 -0.31 8.63
CA LEU A 53 9.45 -0.93 7.31
C LEU A 53 8.61 -0.27 6.22
N LEU A 54 7.45 0.26 6.58
CA LEU A 54 6.62 1.02 5.64
C LEU A 54 7.34 2.28 5.13
N ARG A 55 8.07 2.98 6.01
CA ARG A 55 8.80 4.21 5.67
C ARG A 55 10.14 3.94 4.99
N ASN A 56 10.88 2.94 5.47
CA ASN A 56 12.28 2.74 5.07
C ASN A 56 12.48 1.68 3.97
N LYS A 57 11.50 0.81 3.69
CA LYS A 57 11.56 -0.20 2.61
C LYS A 57 10.43 -0.06 1.60
N TRP A 58 9.18 -0.03 2.07
CA TRP A 58 8.03 0.02 1.19
C TRP A 58 7.94 1.36 0.43
N PHE A 59 8.02 2.49 1.12
CA PHE A 59 7.90 3.79 0.47
C PHE A 59 8.99 4.07 -0.58
N PRO A 60 10.28 3.75 -0.34
CA PRO A 60 11.30 3.84 -1.41
C PRO A 60 10.98 2.99 -2.64
N LEU A 61 10.45 1.78 -2.46
CA LEU A 61 9.98 0.95 -3.57
C LEU A 61 8.80 1.64 -4.28
N ALA A 62 7.85 2.21 -3.54
CA ALA A 62 6.69 2.88 -4.10
C ALA A 62 7.09 4.07 -4.96
N VAL A 63 8.04 4.89 -4.52
CA VAL A 63 8.57 6.04 -5.28
C VAL A 63 9.31 5.59 -6.54
N SER A 64 9.84 4.36 -6.60
CA SER A 64 10.56 3.86 -7.78
C SER A 64 9.67 3.41 -8.95
N GLU A 65 8.36 3.24 -8.73
CA GLU A 65 7.42 2.72 -9.72
C GLU A 65 6.18 3.63 -9.82
N PRO A 66 5.93 4.26 -11.00
CA PRO A 66 4.81 5.18 -11.19
C PRO A 66 3.46 4.65 -10.69
N ALA A 67 3.13 3.38 -11.00
CA ALA A 67 1.86 2.78 -10.60
C ALA A 67 1.70 2.73 -9.08
N THR A 68 2.75 2.29 -8.38
CA THR A 68 2.75 2.18 -6.93
C THR A 68 2.67 3.55 -6.26
N PHE A 69 3.43 4.53 -6.76
CA PHE A 69 3.42 5.89 -6.22
C PHE A 69 2.06 6.56 -6.36
N GLN A 70 1.41 6.45 -7.52
CA GLN A 70 0.08 7.04 -7.73
C GLN A 70 -0.98 6.46 -6.78
N ILE A 71 -0.91 5.15 -6.51
CA ILE A 71 -1.83 4.50 -5.56
C ILE A 71 -1.55 4.94 -4.11
N VAL A 72 -0.29 5.13 -3.74
CA VAL A 72 0.08 5.71 -2.44
C VAL A 72 -0.50 7.12 -2.29
N LEU A 73 -0.39 7.96 -3.33
CA LEU A 73 -1.00 9.30 -3.32
C LEU A 73 -2.54 9.23 -3.23
N LEU A 74 -3.17 8.30 -3.94
CA LEU A 74 -4.63 8.11 -3.90
C LEU A 74 -5.10 7.69 -2.50
N LEU A 75 -4.44 6.71 -1.88
CA LEU A 75 -4.70 6.28 -0.52
C LEU A 75 -4.56 7.45 0.46
N SER A 76 -3.47 8.21 0.33
CA SER A 76 -3.24 9.40 1.13
C SER A 76 -4.29 10.47 0.93
N ALA A 77 -4.70 10.74 -0.31
CA ALA A 77 -5.71 11.74 -0.63
C ALA A 77 -7.07 11.38 -0.04
N SER A 78 -7.48 10.12 -0.18
CA SER A 78 -8.74 9.62 0.38
C SER A 78 -8.73 9.67 1.90
N ASN A 79 -7.62 9.24 2.53
CA ASN A 79 -7.51 9.33 3.98
C ASN A 79 -7.54 10.79 4.46
N PHE A 80 -6.77 11.66 3.82
CA PHE A 80 -6.70 13.07 4.16
C PHE A 80 -8.07 13.77 4.04
N ALA A 81 -8.85 13.43 3.01
CA ALA A 81 -10.20 13.96 2.81
C ALA A 81 -11.26 13.45 3.81
N VAL A 82 -10.96 12.37 4.54
CA VAL A 82 -11.79 11.84 5.64
C VAL A 82 -11.41 12.49 6.97
N VAL A 83 -10.11 12.61 7.26
CA VAL A 83 -9.65 13.08 8.58
C VAL A 83 -9.56 14.61 8.70
N SER A 84 -9.47 15.34 7.59
CA SER A 84 -9.34 16.80 7.58
C SER A 84 -10.52 17.47 6.88
N SER A 85 -11.44 18.05 7.67
CA SER A 85 -12.63 18.74 7.15
C SER A 85 -12.30 19.96 6.27
N SER A 86 -11.20 20.65 6.53
CA SER A 86 -10.77 21.81 5.74
C SER A 86 -10.09 21.40 4.42
N ALA A 87 -9.36 20.28 4.40
CA ALA A 87 -8.72 19.77 3.19
C ALA A 87 -9.64 18.92 2.31
N ALA A 88 -10.72 18.37 2.88
CA ALA A 88 -11.72 17.61 2.16
C ALA A 88 -12.27 18.37 0.93
N ALA A 89 -12.49 19.67 1.05
CA ALA A 89 -13.05 20.50 -0.02
C ALA A 89 -12.08 20.65 -1.21
N SER A 90 -10.77 20.71 -0.97
CA SER A 90 -9.78 20.88 -2.03
C SER A 90 -9.37 19.56 -2.69
N ILE A 91 -9.36 18.44 -1.96
CA ILE A 91 -8.86 17.16 -2.48
C ILE A 91 -9.95 16.30 -3.16
N ARG A 92 -11.18 16.29 -2.62
CA ARG A 92 -12.27 15.43 -3.14
C ARG A 92 -12.51 15.54 -4.66
N PRO A 93 -12.46 16.72 -5.29
CA PRO A 93 -12.64 16.84 -6.73
C PRO A 93 -11.60 16.06 -7.55
N HIS A 94 -10.42 15.79 -7.00
CA HIS A 94 -9.33 15.12 -7.70
C HIS A 94 -9.34 13.59 -7.53
N LEU A 95 -10.04 13.04 -6.52
CA LEU A 95 -9.96 11.61 -6.18
C LEU A 95 -10.35 10.68 -7.33
N VAL A 96 -11.37 11.04 -8.11
CA VAL A 96 -11.79 10.24 -9.27
C VAL A 96 -10.70 10.21 -10.33
N GLN A 97 -10.09 11.36 -10.63
CA GLN A 97 -9.01 11.43 -11.61
C GLN A 97 -7.77 10.67 -11.12
N MET A 98 -7.38 10.84 -9.85
CA MET A 98 -6.26 10.11 -9.26
C MET A 98 -6.45 8.59 -9.31
N LYS A 99 -7.69 8.11 -9.08
CA LYS A 99 -8.05 6.70 -9.24
C LYS A 99 -7.90 6.24 -10.69
N CYS A 100 -8.40 7.02 -11.65
CA CYS A 100 -8.23 6.73 -13.07
C CYS A 100 -6.75 6.65 -13.44
N ASP A 101 -5.94 7.63 -13.04
CA ASP A 101 -4.51 7.69 -13.32
C ASP A 101 -3.79 6.46 -12.75
N ALA A 102 -4.06 6.12 -11.49
CA ALA A 102 -3.50 4.94 -10.83
C ALA A 102 -3.81 3.64 -11.60
N ILE A 103 -5.05 3.46 -12.07
CA ILE A 103 -5.44 2.30 -12.86
C ILE A 103 -4.71 2.29 -14.22
N HIS A 104 -4.58 3.44 -14.88
CA HIS A 104 -3.84 3.55 -16.13
C HIS A 104 -2.36 3.20 -15.93
N ALA A 105 -1.72 3.72 -14.88
CA ALA A 105 -0.32 3.43 -14.58
C ALA A 105 -0.07 1.95 -14.29
N VAL A 106 -1.01 1.27 -13.59
CA VAL A 106 -0.97 -0.18 -13.41
C VAL A 106 -1.02 -0.89 -14.76
N ASN A 107 -1.96 -0.53 -15.64
CA ASN A 107 -2.09 -1.14 -16.97
C ASN A 107 -0.84 -0.93 -17.83
N GLU A 108 -0.22 0.25 -17.79
CA GLU A 108 1.05 0.53 -18.48
C GLU A 108 2.20 -0.33 -17.94
N ALA A 109 2.30 -0.46 -16.62
CA ALA A 109 3.31 -1.33 -15.99
C ALA A 109 3.10 -2.81 -16.38
N PHE A 110 1.84 -3.24 -16.54
CA PHE A 110 1.50 -4.59 -17.01
C PHE A 110 1.85 -4.86 -18.47
N ALA A 111 1.78 -3.84 -19.33
CA ALA A 111 2.13 -3.96 -20.74
C ALA A 111 3.63 -4.26 -20.95
N LEU A 112 4.47 -4.00 -19.94
CA LEU A 112 5.92 -4.18 -19.99
C LEU A 112 6.33 -5.46 -19.24
N GLU A 113 6.83 -6.45 -19.99
CA GLU A 113 7.14 -7.78 -19.46
C GLU A 113 8.10 -7.78 -18.25
N HIS A 114 9.11 -6.90 -18.26
CA HIS A 114 10.07 -6.77 -17.17
C HIS A 114 9.52 -6.08 -15.91
N ARG A 115 8.36 -5.40 -15.99
CA ARG A 115 7.72 -4.68 -14.89
C ARG A 115 6.50 -5.39 -14.32
N ARG A 116 5.73 -6.08 -15.16
CA ARG A 116 4.37 -6.59 -14.85
C ARG A 116 4.26 -7.52 -13.64
N LEU A 117 5.34 -8.19 -13.23
CA LEU A 117 5.40 -9.05 -12.03
C LEU A 117 6.42 -8.56 -11.00
N SER A 118 6.88 -7.30 -11.09
CA SER A 118 7.79 -6.73 -10.10
C SER A 118 7.11 -6.62 -8.73
N ASP A 119 7.91 -6.60 -7.66
CA ASP A 119 7.39 -6.43 -6.30
C ASP A 119 6.62 -5.11 -6.15
N ALA A 120 7.04 -4.07 -6.88
CA ALA A 120 6.38 -2.77 -6.87
C ALA A 120 4.97 -2.84 -7.49
N VAL A 121 4.81 -3.51 -8.63
CA VAL A 121 3.50 -3.65 -9.31
C VAL A 121 2.58 -4.62 -8.56
N ILE A 122 3.12 -5.70 -7.98
CA ILE A 122 2.34 -6.59 -7.09
C ILE A 122 1.84 -5.80 -5.88
N GLY A 123 2.72 -5.02 -5.24
CA GLY A 123 2.36 -4.15 -4.14
C GLY A 123 1.34 -3.08 -4.53
N ALA A 124 1.46 -2.50 -5.73
CA ALA A 124 0.51 -1.54 -6.28
C ALA A 124 -0.89 -2.15 -6.35
N VAL A 125 -1.05 -3.33 -6.96
CA VAL A 125 -2.35 -4.01 -7.06
C VAL A 125 -2.91 -4.37 -5.68
N ALA A 126 -2.06 -4.79 -4.73
CA ALA A 126 -2.48 -5.04 -3.35
C ALA A 126 -3.01 -3.77 -2.67
N LYS A 127 -2.30 -2.65 -2.79
CA LYS A 127 -2.74 -1.35 -2.25
C LYS A 127 -4.00 -0.82 -2.93
N MET A 128 -4.17 -1.06 -4.23
CA MET A 128 -5.41 -0.72 -4.93
C MET A 128 -6.59 -1.53 -4.38
N ALA A 129 -6.41 -2.82 -4.09
CA ALA A 129 -7.44 -3.60 -3.42
C ALA A 129 -7.79 -3.03 -2.04
N SER A 130 -6.79 -2.66 -1.24
CA SER A 130 -7.00 -2.00 0.06
C SER A 130 -7.76 -0.68 -0.08
N PHE A 131 -7.44 0.13 -1.10
CA PHE A 131 -8.21 1.34 -1.43
C PHE A 131 -9.68 1.03 -1.71
N GLU A 132 -9.99 0.05 -2.56
CA GLU A 132 -11.39 -0.30 -2.87
C GLU A 132 -12.13 -0.85 -1.66
N ALA A 133 -11.43 -1.58 -0.79
CA ALA A 133 -12.02 -2.08 0.46
C ALA A 133 -12.42 -0.95 1.41
N MET A 134 -11.62 0.12 1.51
CA MET A 134 -11.88 1.23 2.43
C MET A 134 -12.78 2.32 1.85
N TYR A 135 -12.65 2.62 0.56
CA TYR A 135 -13.23 3.82 -0.06
C TYR A 135 -14.08 3.51 -1.31
N GLY A 136 -14.06 2.26 -1.77
CA GLY A 136 -14.72 1.81 -3.00
C GLY A 136 -15.89 0.89 -2.74
N ASN A 137 -15.96 -0.21 -3.51
CA ASN A 137 -16.99 -1.24 -3.36
C ASN A 137 -16.39 -2.65 -3.39
N VAL A 138 -17.13 -3.61 -2.86
CA VAL A 138 -16.68 -5.00 -2.70
C VAL A 138 -16.42 -5.69 -4.04
N GLU A 139 -17.14 -5.33 -5.11
CA GLU A 139 -16.99 -5.91 -6.44
C GLU A 139 -15.64 -5.54 -7.06
N THR A 140 -15.27 -4.26 -7.01
CA THR A 140 -13.98 -3.75 -7.49
C THR A 140 -12.82 -4.26 -6.63
N TYR A 141 -12.98 -4.32 -5.30
CA TYR A 141 -12.04 -5.00 -4.41
C TYR A 141 -11.76 -6.45 -4.86
N LYS A 142 -12.82 -7.23 -5.13
CA LYS A 142 -12.69 -8.62 -5.57
C LYS A 142 -11.96 -8.73 -6.91
N VAL A 143 -12.16 -7.79 -7.83
CA VAL A 143 -11.43 -7.75 -9.12
C VAL A 143 -9.93 -7.57 -8.88
N HIS A 144 -9.53 -6.60 -8.05
CA HIS A 144 -8.11 -6.38 -7.75
C HIS A 144 -7.49 -7.55 -6.98
N MET A 145 -8.19 -8.13 -6.01
CA MET A 145 -7.70 -9.31 -5.28
C MET A 145 -7.58 -10.56 -6.15
N ALA A 146 -8.53 -10.79 -7.07
CA ALA A 146 -8.42 -11.89 -8.03
C ALA A 146 -7.23 -11.70 -8.99
N GLY A 147 -6.96 -10.45 -9.40
CA GLY A 147 -5.76 -10.11 -10.15
C GLY A 147 -4.48 -10.36 -9.35
N LEU A 148 -4.43 -9.87 -8.11
CA LEU A 148 -3.31 -10.05 -7.20
C LEU A 148 -2.99 -11.52 -6.97
N GLN A 149 -4.00 -12.35 -6.71
CA GLN A 149 -3.82 -13.79 -6.50
C GLN A 149 -3.16 -14.47 -7.71
N LYS A 150 -3.55 -14.11 -8.94
CA LYS A 150 -2.92 -14.60 -10.17
C LYS A 150 -1.46 -14.14 -10.28
N MET A 151 -1.18 -12.86 -10.01
CA MET A 151 0.19 -12.34 -10.05
C MET A 151 1.10 -13.05 -9.06
N VAL A 152 0.62 -13.23 -7.82
CA VAL A 152 1.36 -13.94 -6.77
C VAL A 152 1.61 -15.40 -7.18
N ALA A 153 0.63 -16.08 -7.77
CA ALA A 153 0.82 -17.43 -8.29
C ALA A 153 1.87 -17.47 -9.41
N MET A 154 1.83 -16.55 -10.38
CA MET A 154 2.82 -16.46 -11.46
C MET A 154 4.23 -16.13 -10.96
N ARG A 155 4.35 -15.41 -9.84
CA ARG A 155 5.61 -15.09 -9.18
C ARG A 155 6.21 -16.28 -8.43
N GLY A 156 5.46 -17.38 -8.24
CA GLY A 156 5.89 -18.56 -7.50
C GLY A 156 5.32 -18.66 -6.07
N GLY A 157 4.30 -17.87 -5.75
CA GLY A 157 3.63 -17.85 -4.44
C GLY A 157 4.08 -16.72 -3.53
N LEU A 158 3.42 -16.59 -2.37
CA LEU A 158 3.67 -15.52 -1.40
C LEU A 158 5.12 -15.47 -0.89
N ALA A 159 5.76 -16.63 -0.72
CA ALA A 159 7.14 -16.74 -0.27
C ALA A 159 8.17 -16.27 -1.33
N ALA A 160 7.76 -16.10 -2.58
CA ALA A 160 8.61 -15.61 -3.67
C ALA A 160 8.57 -14.07 -3.81
N LEU A 161 7.78 -13.39 -2.99
CA LEU A 161 7.69 -11.92 -2.97
C LEU A 161 8.91 -11.31 -2.28
N GLY A 162 9.38 -10.18 -2.80
CA GLY A 162 10.61 -9.55 -2.30
C GLY A 162 10.45 -8.72 -1.02
N LEU A 163 11.31 -7.71 -0.88
CA LEU A 163 11.47 -6.86 0.30
C LEU A 163 11.81 -7.61 1.60
N GLY A 164 12.43 -8.80 1.50
CA GLY A 164 12.76 -9.63 2.65
C GLY A 164 11.51 -10.08 3.42
N GLY A 165 10.46 -10.50 2.70
CA GLY A 165 9.20 -10.98 3.28
C GLY A 165 8.18 -9.88 3.60
N LEU A 166 8.57 -8.60 3.61
CA LEU A 166 7.65 -7.50 3.89
C LEU A 166 6.47 -7.47 2.92
N LEU A 167 6.68 -7.73 1.62
CA LEU A 167 5.59 -7.67 0.65
C LEU A 167 4.56 -8.79 0.89
N ARG A 168 4.99 -10.00 1.28
CA ARG A 168 4.08 -11.06 1.75
C ARG A 168 3.22 -10.55 2.90
N ARG A 169 3.85 -9.94 3.92
CA ARG A 169 3.15 -9.45 5.11
C ARG A 169 2.14 -8.36 4.76
N ILE A 170 2.48 -7.44 3.84
CA ILE A 170 1.55 -6.43 3.32
C ILE A 170 0.33 -7.08 2.64
N VAL A 171 0.56 -8.07 1.77
CA VAL A 171 -0.54 -8.78 1.06
C VAL A 171 -1.44 -9.52 2.07
N VAL A 172 -0.85 -10.25 3.01
CA VAL A 172 -1.58 -10.97 4.06
C VAL A 172 -2.37 -10.00 4.95
N TRP A 173 -1.78 -8.88 5.33
CA TRP A 173 -2.44 -7.84 6.11
C TRP A 173 -3.66 -7.27 5.39
N ILE A 174 -3.51 -6.93 4.11
CA ILE A 174 -4.60 -6.38 3.30
C ILE A 174 -5.72 -7.42 3.16
N ASP A 175 -5.40 -8.66 2.83
CA ASP A 175 -6.38 -9.74 2.70
C ASP A 175 -7.15 -9.97 4.01
N LEU A 176 -6.42 -10.10 5.14
CA LEU A 176 -7.01 -10.32 6.45
C LEU A 176 -7.96 -9.18 6.84
N ASN A 177 -7.50 -7.94 6.80
CA ASN A 177 -8.30 -6.79 7.23
C ASN A 177 -9.44 -6.46 6.27
N SER A 178 -9.24 -6.61 4.96
CA SER A 178 -10.31 -6.40 3.97
C SER A 178 -11.38 -7.48 4.08
N SER A 179 -10.99 -8.74 4.35
CA SER A 179 -11.93 -9.84 4.58
C SER A 179 -12.83 -9.57 5.79
N LEU A 180 -12.23 -9.06 6.89
CA LEU A 180 -12.94 -8.67 8.10
C LEU A 180 -13.86 -7.45 7.85
N LEU A 181 -13.34 -6.40 7.21
CA LEU A 181 -14.08 -5.17 6.93
C LEU A 181 -15.32 -5.42 6.05
N LEU A 182 -15.17 -6.24 5.01
CA LEU A 182 -16.18 -6.46 3.99
C LEU A 182 -17.06 -7.70 4.25
N GLY A 183 -16.78 -8.48 5.31
CA GLY A 183 -17.46 -9.74 5.58
C GLY A 183 -17.30 -10.77 4.45
N THR A 184 -16.11 -10.85 3.86
CA THR A 184 -15.81 -11.77 2.74
C THR A 184 -14.78 -12.82 3.14
N PRO A 185 -14.72 -13.99 2.47
CA PRO A 185 -13.62 -14.93 2.69
C PRO A 185 -12.27 -14.35 2.26
N ARG A 186 -11.19 -14.80 2.91
CA ARG A 186 -9.82 -14.49 2.51
C ARG A 186 -9.47 -15.09 1.15
N PHE A 187 -8.73 -14.35 0.34
CA PHE A 187 -8.18 -14.80 -0.94
C PHE A 187 -6.91 -15.66 -0.75
N PHE A 188 -6.20 -15.49 0.36
CA PHE A 188 -5.06 -16.31 0.76
C PHE A 188 -5.38 -17.07 2.05
N PRO A 189 -6.30 -18.07 2.01
CA PRO A 189 -6.70 -18.81 3.20
C PRO A 189 -5.51 -19.55 3.81
N GLY A 190 -5.37 -19.48 5.14
CA GLY A 190 -4.27 -20.10 5.88
C GLY A 190 -2.96 -19.32 5.86
N ALA A 191 -2.80 -18.32 4.99
CA ALA A 191 -1.57 -17.54 4.92
C ALA A 191 -1.39 -16.65 6.16
N THR A 192 -0.19 -16.71 6.74
CA THR A 192 0.22 -15.97 7.93
C THR A 192 1.33 -14.95 7.63
N PHE A 193 1.65 -14.10 8.59
CA PHE A 193 2.76 -13.14 8.51
C PHE A 193 4.15 -13.79 8.52
N SER A 194 4.25 -15.09 8.85
CA SER A 194 5.48 -15.87 8.84
C SER A 194 5.59 -16.75 7.59
N ASP A 195 6.81 -17.13 7.23
CA ASP A 195 7.09 -17.99 6.06
C ASP A 195 6.93 -19.49 6.37
N HIS A 196 6.50 -19.85 7.59
CA HIS A 196 6.50 -21.21 8.13
C HIS A 196 5.38 -22.13 7.62
N ASP A 197 4.84 -21.89 6.43
CA ASP A 197 3.83 -22.75 5.76
C ASP A 197 4.32 -24.19 5.44
N LYS A 198 5.52 -24.61 5.92
CA LYS A 198 6.12 -25.92 5.62
C LYS A 198 6.31 -26.86 6.80
N THR A 199 6.12 -26.43 8.04
CA THR A 199 6.31 -27.31 9.21
C THR A 199 5.02 -27.31 10.01
N GLY A 200 4.31 -28.44 10.01
CA GLY A 200 3.04 -28.64 10.72
C GLY A 200 3.14 -28.60 12.25
N ASP A 201 4.06 -27.81 12.80
CA ASP A 201 4.26 -27.59 14.22
C ASP A 201 3.88 -26.14 14.51
N ARG A 202 2.57 -25.90 14.65
CA ARG A 202 2.04 -24.61 15.10
C ARG A 202 2.15 -24.59 16.63
N SER A 203 3.01 -23.73 17.17
CA SER A 203 2.98 -23.44 18.61
C SER A 203 1.69 -22.70 18.96
N PRO A 204 1.01 -23.01 20.09
CA PRO A 204 -0.25 -22.38 20.50
C PRO A 204 -0.20 -20.85 20.60
N ASP A 205 0.99 -20.29 20.82
CA ASP A 205 1.21 -18.86 20.99
C ASP A 205 1.06 -18.07 19.67
N GLU A 206 1.24 -18.72 18.52
CA GLU A 206 1.14 -18.09 17.18
C GLU A 206 -0.29 -17.94 16.67
N GLU A 207 -1.25 -18.70 17.21
CA GLU A 207 -2.67 -18.58 16.86
C GLU A 207 -3.24 -17.22 17.31
N THR A 208 -2.59 -16.59 18.29
CA THR A 208 -2.91 -15.25 18.83
C THR A 208 -2.44 -14.09 17.92
N LEU A 209 -1.66 -14.35 16.86
CA LEU A 209 -1.04 -13.31 16.02
C LEU A 209 -1.77 -13.01 14.70
N LEU A 210 -2.91 -13.65 14.45
CA LEU A 210 -3.72 -13.46 13.24
C LEU A 210 -5.03 -12.71 13.52
N GLU A 211 -4.98 -11.71 14.39
CA GLU A 211 -6.11 -10.81 14.56
C GLU A 211 -6.01 -9.63 13.59
N GLY A 212 -7.09 -9.43 12.81
CA GLY A 212 -7.23 -8.21 12.02
C GLY A 212 -7.34 -7.00 12.94
N ASN A 213 -6.81 -5.86 12.49
CA ASN A 213 -6.89 -4.60 13.21
C ASN A 213 -7.40 -3.51 12.27
N LEU A 214 -8.72 -3.28 12.30
CA LEU A 214 -9.38 -2.29 11.43
C LEU A 214 -8.94 -0.85 11.75
N GLU A 215 -8.58 -0.55 12.99
CA GLU A 215 -8.07 0.79 13.36
C GLU A 215 -6.75 1.08 12.68
N ARG A 216 -5.87 0.08 12.58
CA ARG A 216 -4.57 0.18 11.89
C ARG A 216 -4.66 -0.09 10.39
N PHE A 217 -5.77 -0.61 9.88
CA PHE A 217 -5.90 -0.92 8.44
C PHE A 217 -5.76 0.32 7.57
N ILE A 218 -6.15 1.48 8.11
CA ILE A 218 -5.98 2.79 7.47
C ILE A 218 -4.50 3.16 7.27
N ALA A 219 -3.59 2.55 8.03
CA ALA A 219 -2.19 2.92 8.12
C ALA A 219 -1.27 2.08 7.20
N ILE A 220 -1.76 1.69 6.01
CA ILE A 220 -1.00 0.87 5.05
C ILE A 220 -1.05 1.47 3.65
#